data_AF-A0AAV8ZS75-F1
#
_entry.id   AF-A0AAV8ZS75-F1
#
_cell.length_a   1.000
_cell.length_b   1.000
_cell.length_c   1.000
_cell.angle_alpha   90.00
_cell.angle_beta   90.00
_cell.angle_gamma   90.00
#
_symmetry.space_group_name_H-M   'P 1'
#
loop_
_entity.id
_entity.type
_entity.pdbx_description
1 polymer ?
#
loop_
_entity_poly.entity_id
_entity_poly.type
_entity_poly.pdbx_seq_one_letter_code
_entity_poly.pdbx_strand_id
1 'polypeptide(L)' 'MPSEEELKDIIEKAREMEDKYGHFFDMIIINNDTERAYHQLLSEINSLEREPQWVPAAWVKAL' A
#
# COMPACT_ATOMS: atom_id res chain seq x y z
N MET A 1 0.46 -23.36 -2.32
CA MET A 1 1.12 -22.35 -1.48
C MET A 1 2.44 -22.01 -2.13
N PRO A 2 2.93 -20.75 -2.04
CA PRO A 2 4.21 -20.39 -2.62
C PRO A 2 5.33 -21.23 -2.00
N SER A 3 6.40 -21.47 -2.76
CA SER A 3 7.63 -22.07 -2.25
C SER A 3 8.31 -21.13 -1.25
N GLU A 4 9.19 -21.68 -0.41
CA GLU A 4 9.94 -20.87 0.56
C GLU A 4 10.82 -19.81 -0.12
N GLU A 5 11.36 -20.13 -1.30
CA GLU A 5 12.17 -19.21 -2.10
C GLU A 5 11.31 -18.07 -2.65
N GLU A 6 10.13 -18.36 -3.21
CA GLU A 6 9.18 -17.34 -3.65
C GLU A 6 8.72 -16.43 -2.50
N LEU A 7 8.52 -16.97 -1.29
CA LEU A 7 8.17 -16.17 -0.12
C LEU A 7 9.30 -15.21 0.27
N LYS A 8 10.56 -15.68 0.25
CA LYS A 8 11.74 -14.84 0.53
C LYS A 8 11.87 -13.71 -0.49
N ASP A 9 11.72 -14.03 -1.77
CA ASP A 9 11.77 -13.05 -2.85
C ASP A 9 10.67 -11.98 -2.72
N ILE A 10 9.46 -12.38 -2.32
CA ILE A 10 8.36 -11.44 -2.08
C ILE A 10 8.68 -10.50 -0.92
N ILE A 11 9.21 -11.03 0.19
CA ILE A 11 9.57 -10.24 1.36
C ILE A 11 10.69 -9.26 1.04
N GLU A 12 11.71 -9.70 0.31
CA GLU A 12 12.87 -8.86 -0.05
C GLU A 12 12.44 -7.73 -0.99
N LYS A 13 11.64 -8.03 -2.02
CA LYS A 13 11.06 -7.00 -2.90
C LYS A 13 10.20 -5.99 -2.15
N ALA A 14 9.39 -6.45 -1.20
CA ALA A 14 8.56 -5.56 -0.39
C ALA A 14 9.43 -4.59 0.44
N ARG A 15 10.53 -5.08 1.04
CA ARG A 15 11.48 -4.24 1.77
C ARG A 15 12.17 -3.22 0.88
N GLU A 16 12.68 -3.64 -0.28
CA GLU A 16 13.31 -2.73 -1.24
C GLU A 16 12.35 -1.63 -1.71
N MET A 17 11.09 -1.97 -1.92
CA MET A 17 10.05 -1.01 -2.29
C MET A 17 9.78 0.00 -1.17
N GLU A 18 9.70 -0.45 0.08
CA GLU A 18 9.50 0.42 1.24
C GLU A 18 10.70 1.37 1.43
N ASP A 19 11.93 0.85 1.39
CA ASP A 19 13.15 1.65 1.56
C ASP A 19 13.27 2.74 0.48
N LYS A 20 12.95 2.41 -0.76
CA LYS A 20 13.16 3.32 -1.90
C LYS A 20 11.99 4.25 -2.15
N TYR A 21 10.76 3.77 -1.94
CA TYR A 21 9.54 4.45 -2.37
C TYR A 21 8.53 4.67 -1.24
N GLY A 22 8.82 4.28 0.00
CA GLY A 22 7.88 4.36 1.12
C GLY A 22 7.34 5.77 1.37
N HIS A 23 8.13 6.80 1.08
CA HIS A 23 7.74 8.21 1.21
C HIS A 23 6.70 8.66 0.16
N PHE A 24 6.38 7.85 -0.85
CA PHE A 24 5.32 8.11 -1.82
C PHE A 24 3.98 7.46 -1.44
N PHE A 25 3.96 6.57 -0.45
CA PHE A 25 2.75 5.87 -0.05
C PHE A 25 2.08 6.60 1.12
N ASP A 26 0.78 6.80 1.02
CA ASP A 26 -0.02 7.38 2.10
C ASP A 26 -0.36 6.35 3.19
N MET A 27 -0.33 5.06 2.84
CA MET A 27 -0.73 3.97 3.74
C MET A 27 -0.01 2.65 3.45
N ILE A 28 0.23 1.87 4.51
CA ILE A 28 0.81 0.54 4.48
C ILE A 28 -0.14 -0.44 5.17
N ILE A 29 -0.43 -1.58 4.53
CA ILE A 29 -1.27 -2.66 5.07
C ILE A 29 -0.40 -3.90 5.28
N ILE A 30 -0.38 -4.39 6.52
CA ILE A 30 0.43 -5.55 6.90
C ILE A 30 -0.36 -6.84 6.65
N ASN A 31 0.11 -7.64 5.69
CA ASN A 31 -0.52 -8.90 5.29
C ASN A 31 -0.12 -10.08 6.19
N ASN A 32 -0.36 -9.98 7.50
CA ASN A 32 -0.14 -11.11 8.44
C ASN A 32 -1.35 -12.05 8.52
N ASP A 33 -2.55 -11.50 8.34
CA ASP A 33 -3.82 -12.22 8.24
C ASP A 33 -4.54 -11.69 7.00
N THR A 34 -4.75 -12.57 6.02
CA THR A 34 -5.26 -12.17 4.70
C THR A 34 -6.68 -11.61 4.78
N GLU A 35 -7.53 -12.15 5.66
CA GLU A 35 -8.92 -11.69 5.80
C GLU A 35 -8.96 -10.30 6.42
N ARG A 36 -8.19 -10.10 7.50
CA ARG A 36 -8.05 -8.78 8.13
C ARG A 36 -7.43 -7.75 7.17
N ALA A 37 -6.36 -8.10 6.47
CA ALA A 37 -5.70 -7.22 5.51
C ALA A 37 -6.65 -6.83 4.37
N TYR A 38 -7.46 -7.78 3.90
CA TYR A 38 -8.49 -7.55 2.88
C TYR A 38 -9.56 -6.57 3.37
N HIS A 39 -10.08 -6.75 4.59
CA HIS A 39 -11.07 -5.84 5.15
C HIS A 39 -10.51 -4.44 5.38
N GLN A 40 -9.25 -4.33 5.82
CA GLN A 40 -8.57 -3.04 5.93
C GLN A 40 -8.48 -2.36 4.56
N LEU A 41 -8.01 -3.08 3.53
CA LEU A 41 -7.92 -2.56 2.16
C LEU A 41 -9.27 -2.06 1.65
N LEU A 42 -10.35 -2.83 1.84
CA LEU A 42 -11.69 -2.40 1.46
C LEU A 42 -12.13 -1.14 2.20
N SER A 43 -11.87 -1.05 3.50
CA SER A 43 -12.23 0.12 4.31
C SER A 43 -11.55 1.39 3.78
N GLU A 44 -10.25 1.29 3.48
CA GLU A 44 -9.48 2.43 2.97
C GLU A 44 -9.95 2.87 1.59
N ILE A 45 -10.17 1.93 0.66
CA ILE A 45 -10.73 2.25 -0.67
C ILE A 45 -12.06 2.99 -0.54
N ASN A 46 -12.95 2.52 0.34
CA ASN A 46 -14.23 3.19 0.57
C ASN A 46 -14.08 4.60 1.18
N SER A 47 -13.06 4.84 2.02
CA SER A 47 -12.77 6.17 2.55
C SER A 47 -12.25 7.10 1.45
N LEU A 48 -11.32 6.63 0.60
CA LEU A 48 -10.76 7.40 -0.53
C LEU A 48 -11.85 7.89 -1.49
N GLU A 49 -12.93 7.13 -1.68
CA GLU A 49 -14.06 7.53 -2.54
C GLU A 49 -14.98 8.59 -1.91
N ARG A 50 -14.94 8.76 -0.59
CA ARG A 50 -15.88 9.61 0.17
C ARG A 50 -15.22 10.85 0.75
N GLU A 51 -13.92 10.77 1.03
CA GLU A 51 -13.17 11.78 1.76
C GLU A 51 -12.07 12.37 0.89
N PRO A 52 -11.92 13.71 0.84
CA PRO A 52 -10.82 14.36 0.14
C PRO A 52 -9.46 13.93 0.72
N GLN A 53 -8.48 13.72 -0.16
CA GLN A 53 -7.14 13.27 0.22
C GLN A 53 -6.10 14.36 0.02
N TRP A 54 -5.02 14.29 0.80
CA TRP A 54 -3.86 15.14 0.60
C TRP A 54 -3.13 14.71 -0.65
N VAL A 55 -2.93 15.66 -1.56
CA VAL A 55 -2.13 15.45 -2.77
C VAL A 55 -1.07 16.54 -2.87
N PRO A 56 0.09 16.27 -3.49
CA PRO A 56 1.03 17.31 -3.83
C PRO A 56 0.35 18.46 -4.57
N ALA A 57 0.58 19.70 -4.12
CA ALA A 57 -0.06 20.88 -4.71
C ALA A 57 0.21 21.01 -6.23
N ALA A 58 1.33 20.46 -6.71
CA ALA A 58 1.66 20.39 -8.13
C ALA A 58 0.62 19.61 -8.96
N TRP A 59 -0.05 18.60 -8.40
CA TRP A 59 -1.05 17.79 -9.11
C TRP A 59 -2.32 18.59 -9.40
N VAL A 60 -2.73 19.46 -8.47
CA VAL A 60 -3.95 20.27 -8.59
C VAL A 60 -3.70 21.54 -9.42
N LYS A 61 -2.46 22.04 -9.46
CA LYS A 61 -2.08 23.20 -10.29
C LYS A 61 -1.97 22.88 -11.79
N ALA A 62 -1.93 21.59 -12.14
CA ALA A 62 -1.87 21.11 -13.52
C ALA A 62 -3.26 20.84 -14.14
N LEU A 63 -4.33 21.06 -13.36
CA LEU A 63 -5.73 21.12 -13.81
C LEU A 63 -6.08 22.56 -14.21
#